data_AF-A0A238YJI9-F1
#
_entry.id   AF-A0A238YJI9-F1
#
_cell.length_a   1.000
_cell.length_b   1.000
_cell.length_c   1.000
_cell.angle_alpha   90.00
_cell.angle_beta   90.00
_cell.angle_gamma   90.00
#
_symmetry.space_group_name_H-M   'P 1'
#
loop_
_entity.id
_entity.type
_entity.pdbx_description
1 polymer ?
#
loop_
_entity_poly.entity_id
_entity_poly.type
_entity_poly.pdbx_seq_one_letter_code
_entity_poly.pdbx_strand_id
1 'polypeptide(L)'
;MNSYFASQPNHSNSQDFEQRMLDNAEHLGAQFRIRQISFDSECIYAKEDLTALVLQFVRDLGQFPAVCVEDGLDTRTQEYFTRLYIRGQQYEFRTSAEGDYVDLDKVMPMLQTIAHEQQPTHTFEIIHPPYDQTGIVIFAALTDLQEAVDRGYPCSLPSSHWVWQKHEWPWGVYSDVTVDHLPELSELQTRYYQTLHQLYTAGYNVPQLTAERIYLTDMFEQRKIDICIDGSNHTSFNDVLAGGKVRCFWEGWGVVLAYTLVQHYGGQPALYNKTSRQVTRLTPSAYLRQAEVAFGRRPATTH
;
A
#
# COMPACT_ATOMS: atom_id res chain seq x y z
N MET A 1 33.68 -17.84 -33.51
CA MET A 1 34.12 -16.75 -32.61
C MET A 1 32.97 -15.77 -32.54
N ASN A 2 32.13 -15.92 -31.51
CA ASN A 2 30.92 -15.13 -31.32
C ASN A 2 31.28 -13.80 -30.64
N SER A 3 31.07 -12.70 -31.34
CA SER A 3 30.96 -11.38 -30.76
C SER A 3 29.55 -11.20 -30.20
N TYR A 4 29.35 -11.55 -28.93
CA TYR A 4 28.20 -11.03 -28.18
C TYR A 4 28.58 -9.63 -27.70
N PHE A 5 28.01 -8.63 -28.38
CA PHE A 5 27.94 -7.28 -27.83
C PHE A 5 27.20 -7.36 -26.51
N ALA A 6 27.87 -6.99 -25.42
CA ALA A 6 27.23 -6.66 -24.17
C ALA A 6 26.36 -5.41 -24.41
N SER A 7 25.04 -5.60 -24.51
CA SER A 7 24.10 -4.51 -24.30
C SER A 7 24.20 -4.12 -22.82
N GLN A 8 24.51 -2.85 -22.56
CA GLN A 8 24.40 -2.26 -21.22
C GLN A 8 22.97 -2.50 -20.68
N PRO A 9 22.79 -2.67 -19.36
CA PRO A 9 21.46 -2.80 -18.79
C PRO A 9 20.69 -1.50 -19.04
N ASN A 10 19.57 -1.59 -19.75
CA ASN A 10 18.59 -0.50 -19.86
C ASN A 10 18.06 -0.20 -18.45
N HIS A 11 18.60 0.83 -17.80
CA HIS A 11 18.02 1.38 -16.58
C HIS A 11 16.72 2.11 -16.96
N SER A 12 15.57 1.56 -16.58
CA SER A 12 14.29 2.26 -16.74
C SER A 12 14.14 3.30 -15.63
N ASN A 13 13.45 4.41 -15.88
CA ASN A 13 13.22 5.44 -14.87
C ASN A 13 12.50 4.91 -13.60
N SER A 14 11.77 3.79 -13.71
CA SER A 14 11.18 3.10 -12.55
C SER A 14 12.24 2.44 -11.66
N GLN A 15 13.31 1.87 -12.22
CA GLN A 15 14.42 1.31 -11.46
C GLN A 15 15.19 2.41 -10.72
N ASP A 16 15.37 3.57 -11.34
CA ASP A 16 15.98 4.73 -10.68
C ASP A 16 15.10 5.23 -9.53
N PHE A 17 13.77 5.19 -9.69
CA PHE A 17 12.82 5.52 -8.64
C PHE A 17 12.87 4.52 -7.47
N GLU A 18 12.84 3.21 -7.78
CA GLU A 18 12.98 2.11 -6.82
C GLU A 18 14.28 2.26 -6.03
N GLN A 19 15.41 2.46 -6.71
CA GLN A 19 16.70 2.65 -6.07
C GLN A 19 16.71 3.89 -5.16
N ARG A 20 16.14 5.01 -5.61
CA ARG A 20 16.02 6.22 -4.78
C ARG A 20 15.18 5.97 -3.52
N MET A 21 14.12 5.18 -3.61
CA MET A 21 13.30 4.83 -2.45
C MET A 21 14.03 3.92 -1.48
N LEU A 22 14.84 2.97 -1.97
CA LEU A 22 15.73 2.16 -1.13
C LEU A 22 16.81 3.02 -0.44
N ASP A 23 17.46 3.90 -1.19
CA ASP A 23 18.47 4.83 -0.66
C ASP A 23 17.86 5.75 0.41
N ASN A 24 16.65 6.26 0.17
CA ASN A 24 15.89 7.04 1.15
C ASN A 24 15.55 6.22 2.40
N ALA A 25 15.10 4.97 2.23
CA ALA A 25 14.77 4.08 3.33
C ALA A 25 15.99 3.83 4.23
N GLU A 26 17.15 3.54 3.65
CA GLU A 26 18.39 3.32 4.37
C GLU A 26 18.87 4.61 5.06
N HIS A 27 18.98 5.71 4.31
CA HIS A 27 19.52 6.97 4.80
C HIS A 27 18.65 7.60 5.88
N LEU A 28 17.36 7.79 5.59
CA LEU A 28 16.41 8.40 6.54
C LEU A 28 16.14 7.43 7.70
N GLY A 29 16.13 6.13 7.45
CA GLY A 29 15.99 5.13 8.50
C GLY A 29 17.11 5.22 9.53
N ALA A 30 18.37 5.29 9.08
CA ALA A 30 19.51 5.50 9.98
C ALA A 30 19.45 6.87 10.70
N GLN A 31 19.10 7.94 9.98
CA GLN A 31 19.04 9.29 10.53
C GLN A 31 17.99 9.42 11.66
N PHE A 32 16.80 8.87 11.44
CA PHE A 32 15.65 8.96 12.36
C PHE A 32 15.51 7.73 13.27
N ARG A 33 16.54 6.88 13.33
CA ARG A 33 16.58 5.67 14.17
C ARG A 33 15.40 4.73 13.91
N ILE A 34 14.95 4.68 12.67
CA ILE A 34 13.90 3.79 12.22
C ILE A 34 14.48 2.39 12.09
N ARG A 35 13.84 1.42 12.75
CA ARG A 35 14.19 0.02 12.62
C ARG A 35 13.14 -0.65 11.73
N GLN A 36 13.59 -1.46 10.78
CA GLN A 36 12.73 -2.24 9.90
C GLN A 36 12.95 -3.72 10.18
N ILE A 37 11.87 -4.50 10.20
CA ILE A 37 11.92 -5.97 10.26
C ILE A 37 11.12 -6.50 9.09
N SER A 38 11.82 -7.14 8.16
CA SER A 38 11.20 -7.87 7.05
C SER A 38 10.97 -9.32 7.45
N PHE A 39 9.86 -9.90 7.00
CA PHE A 39 9.53 -11.30 7.23
C PHE A 39 8.83 -11.90 6.02
N ASP A 40 9.07 -13.19 5.77
CA ASP A 40 8.32 -13.92 4.77
C ASP A 40 6.89 -14.15 5.27
N SER A 41 5.93 -13.66 4.50
CA SER A 41 4.50 -13.78 4.70
C SER A 41 3.91 -14.96 3.92
N GLU A 42 4.70 -15.61 3.06
CA GLU A 42 4.40 -16.92 2.51
C GLU A 42 5.08 -18.02 3.35
N CYS A 43 4.81 -19.27 2.98
CA CYS A 43 5.38 -20.47 3.61
C CYS A 43 4.87 -20.80 5.03
N ILE A 44 3.63 -20.43 5.36
CA ILE A 44 2.96 -20.94 6.57
C ILE A 44 2.24 -22.25 6.24
N TYR A 45 2.93 -23.38 6.46
CA TYR A 45 2.41 -24.72 6.15
C TYR A 45 1.99 -25.49 7.40
N ALA A 46 2.41 -25.03 8.57
CA ALA A 46 2.10 -25.62 9.86
C ALA A 46 2.11 -24.57 10.98
N LYS A 47 1.64 -24.99 12.16
CA LYS A 47 1.59 -24.13 13.36
C LYS A 47 2.98 -23.67 13.81
N GLU A 48 4.01 -24.49 13.56
CA GLU A 48 5.39 -24.19 13.91
C GLU A 48 5.92 -22.97 13.13
N ASP A 49 5.44 -22.78 11.89
CA ASP A 49 5.84 -21.64 11.05
C ASP A 49 5.27 -20.32 11.61
N LEU A 50 4.00 -20.33 12.03
CA LEU A 50 3.42 -19.21 12.77
C LEU A 50 4.20 -18.96 14.06
N THR A 51 4.51 -20.00 14.84
CA THR A 51 5.26 -19.88 16.09
C THR A 51 6.63 -19.25 15.87
N ALA A 52 7.37 -19.69 14.86
CA ALA A 52 8.68 -19.14 14.52
C ALA A 52 8.59 -17.65 14.15
N LEU A 53 7.61 -17.30 13.31
CA LEU A 53 7.36 -15.94 12.88
C LEU A 53 7.06 -15.00 14.07
N VAL A 54 6.12 -15.38 14.94
CA VAL A 54 5.73 -14.54 16.07
C VAL A 54 6.82 -14.44 17.14
N LEU A 55 7.64 -15.47 17.31
CA LEU A 55 8.81 -15.41 18.19
C LEU A 55 9.89 -14.48 17.63
N GLN A 56 10.13 -14.52 16.31
CA GLN A 56 11.02 -13.57 15.63
C GLN A 56 10.52 -12.14 15.85
N PHE A 57 9.23 -11.89 15.64
CA PHE A 57 8.62 -10.61 15.94
C PHE A 57 8.85 -10.19 17.39
N VAL A 58 8.43 -10.95 18.39
CA VAL A 58 8.55 -10.48 19.78
C VAL A 58 10.02 -10.25 20.20
N ARG A 59 10.95 -11.06 19.72
CA ARG A 59 12.38 -10.87 19.95
C ARG A 59 12.88 -9.58 19.29
N ASP A 60 12.55 -9.35 18.04
CA ASP A 60 13.14 -8.27 17.24
C ASP A 60 12.41 -6.93 17.48
N LEU A 61 11.10 -6.96 17.73
CA LEU A 61 10.23 -5.83 18.09
C LEU A 61 10.46 -5.33 19.50
N GLY A 62 10.49 -6.26 20.45
CA GLY A 62 10.39 -5.93 21.87
C GLY A 62 11.69 -6.08 22.62
N GLN A 63 12.66 -6.83 22.06
CA GLN A 63 13.76 -7.41 22.85
C GLN A 63 13.23 -8.12 24.11
N PHE A 64 12.01 -8.65 24.02
CA PHE A 64 11.36 -9.31 25.13
C PHE A 64 11.65 -10.80 25.04
N PRO A 65 12.16 -11.43 26.11
CA PRO A 65 12.17 -12.88 26.17
C PRO A 65 10.72 -13.35 26.17
N ALA A 66 10.33 -14.03 25.10
CA ALA A 66 9.05 -14.69 24.95
C ALA A 66 9.23 -16.19 25.08
N VAL A 67 8.24 -16.85 25.67
CA VAL A 67 8.18 -18.31 25.72
C VAL A 67 6.91 -18.73 25.01
N CYS A 68 7.03 -19.60 24.01
CA CYS A 68 5.88 -20.28 23.45
C CYS A 68 5.30 -21.21 24.52
N VAL A 69 4.04 -20.99 24.86
CA VAL A 69 3.33 -21.76 25.90
C VAL A 69 2.52 -22.86 25.25
N GLU A 70 1.97 -22.58 24.06
CA GLU A 70 1.10 -23.49 23.34
C GLU A 70 1.03 -23.08 21.86
N ASP A 71 1.00 -24.07 20.98
CA ASP A 71 0.65 -23.88 19.58
C ASP A 71 -0.23 -25.04 19.07
N GLY A 72 -1.04 -24.75 18.07
CA GLY A 72 -2.00 -25.72 17.57
C GLY A 72 -2.66 -25.34 16.26
N LEU A 73 -3.45 -26.29 15.76
CA LEU A 73 -4.45 -26.07 14.72
C LEU A 73 -5.83 -26.13 15.38
N ASP A 74 -6.57 -25.03 15.32
CA ASP A 74 -7.99 -25.02 15.65
C ASP A 74 -8.76 -25.61 14.47
N THR A 75 -9.15 -26.88 14.59
CA THR A 75 -9.84 -27.61 13.52
C THR A 75 -11.25 -27.10 13.24
N ARG A 76 -11.84 -26.29 14.14
CA ARG A 76 -13.17 -25.72 13.94
C ARG A 76 -13.14 -24.51 13.01
N THR A 77 -12.10 -23.68 13.14
CA THR A 77 -11.91 -22.47 12.34
C THR A 77 -10.90 -22.65 11.21
N GLN A 78 -10.20 -23.79 11.16
CA GLN A 78 -9.07 -24.03 10.25
C GLN A 78 -7.99 -22.94 10.39
N GLU A 79 -7.57 -22.69 11.63
CA GLU A 79 -6.57 -21.67 11.93
C GLU A 79 -5.41 -22.23 12.74
N TYR A 80 -4.19 -21.87 12.36
CA TYR A 80 -3.06 -22.02 13.25
C TYR A 80 -3.12 -20.98 14.35
N PHE A 81 -2.76 -21.36 15.57
CA PHE A 81 -2.60 -20.43 16.68
C PHE A 81 -1.29 -20.67 17.42
N THR A 82 -0.73 -19.58 17.94
CA THR A 82 0.43 -19.59 18.84
C THR A 82 0.15 -18.69 20.03
N ARG A 83 0.32 -19.22 21.24
CA ARG A 83 0.22 -18.48 22.50
C ARG A 83 1.61 -18.24 23.08
N LEU A 84 1.96 -16.97 23.23
CA LEU A 84 3.23 -16.54 23.80
C LEU A 84 3.01 -15.92 25.19
N TYR A 85 3.94 -16.19 26.11
CA TYR A 85 4.05 -15.47 27.38
C TYR A 85 5.12 -14.40 27.29
N ILE A 86 4.72 -13.14 27.49
CA ILE A 86 5.60 -11.97 27.41
C ILE A 86 5.38 -11.17 28.69
N ARG A 87 6.42 -11.03 29.51
CA ARG A 87 6.43 -10.18 30.73
C ARG A 87 5.24 -10.37 31.68
N GLY A 88 4.73 -11.59 31.83
CA GLY A 88 3.63 -11.86 32.74
C GLY A 88 2.26 -11.96 32.07
N GLN A 89 2.14 -11.61 30.80
CA GLN A 89 0.90 -11.63 30.03
C GLN A 89 0.96 -12.65 28.90
N GLN A 90 -0.20 -13.20 28.56
CA GLN A 90 -0.36 -14.17 27.48
C GLN A 90 -1.00 -13.48 26.27
N TYR A 91 -0.40 -13.68 25.10
CA TYR A 91 -0.86 -13.16 23.82
C TYR A 91 -1.09 -14.30 22.86
N GLU A 92 -2.17 -14.24 22.07
CA GLU A 92 -2.52 -15.27 21.10
C GLU A 92 -2.48 -14.70 19.68
N PHE A 93 -1.70 -15.34 18.82
CA PHE A 93 -1.63 -15.03 17.41
C PHE A 93 -2.38 -16.10 16.63
N ARG A 94 -3.01 -15.69 15.53
CA ARG A 94 -3.76 -16.60 14.64
C ARG A 94 -3.47 -16.29 13.18
N THR A 95 -3.48 -17.32 12.35
CA THR A 95 -3.54 -17.20 10.89
C THR A 95 -4.39 -18.33 10.30
N SER A 96 -4.89 -18.14 9.08
CA SER A 96 -5.55 -19.21 8.33
C SER A 96 -4.61 -20.40 8.12
N ALA A 97 -5.13 -21.63 8.19
CA ALA A 97 -4.45 -22.85 7.80
C ALA A 97 -4.85 -23.34 6.39
N GLU A 98 -5.75 -22.62 5.71
CA GLU A 98 -6.21 -22.96 4.36
C GLU A 98 -5.30 -22.44 3.25
N GLY A 99 -4.52 -21.40 3.55
CA GLY A 99 -3.56 -20.77 2.65
C GLY A 99 -2.13 -21.04 3.08
N ASP A 100 -1.20 -20.83 2.16
CA ASP A 100 0.25 -20.82 2.38
C ASP A 100 0.77 -19.44 2.80
N TYR A 101 -0.12 -18.52 3.14
CA TYR A 101 0.19 -17.13 3.52
C TYR A 101 -0.30 -16.78 4.92
N VAL A 102 0.41 -15.85 5.57
CA VAL A 102 0.01 -15.23 6.83
C VAL A 102 -1.19 -14.31 6.57
N ASP A 103 -2.28 -14.56 7.29
CA ASP A 103 -3.41 -13.64 7.40
C ASP A 103 -3.02 -12.48 8.34
N LEU A 104 -2.40 -11.46 7.75
CA LEU A 104 -1.87 -10.31 8.49
C LEU A 104 -2.97 -9.51 9.20
N ASP A 105 -4.20 -9.52 8.68
CA ASP A 105 -5.34 -8.89 9.36
C ASP A 105 -5.64 -9.54 10.72
N LYS A 106 -5.21 -10.78 10.95
CA LYS A 106 -5.35 -11.50 12.23
C LYS A 106 -4.11 -11.40 13.12
N VAL A 107 -2.92 -11.41 12.54
CA VAL A 107 -1.65 -11.38 13.30
C VAL A 107 -1.35 -9.97 13.82
N MET A 108 -1.59 -8.95 12.99
CA MET A 108 -1.12 -7.58 13.24
C MET A 108 -1.80 -6.86 14.40
N PRO A 109 -3.12 -7.01 14.63
CA PRO A 109 -3.76 -6.40 15.81
C PRO A 109 -3.11 -6.84 17.13
N MET A 110 -2.61 -8.09 17.19
CA MET A 110 -1.93 -8.61 18.39
C MET A 110 -0.55 -7.96 18.56
N LEU A 111 0.21 -7.78 17.47
CA LEU A 111 1.48 -7.04 17.50
C LEU A 111 1.27 -5.58 17.91
N GLN A 112 0.22 -4.92 17.42
CA GLN A 112 -0.17 -3.57 17.82
C GLN A 112 -0.61 -3.51 19.30
N THR A 113 -1.22 -4.56 19.82
CA THR A 113 -1.59 -4.65 21.24
C THR A 113 -0.34 -4.75 22.12
N ILE A 114 0.57 -5.68 21.80
CA ILE A 114 1.85 -5.83 22.51
C ILE A 114 2.65 -4.54 22.44
N ALA A 115 2.70 -3.91 21.27
CA ALA A 115 3.27 -2.59 21.12
C ALA A 115 2.66 -1.59 22.10
N HIS A 116 1.37 -1.33 21.99
CA HIS A 116 0.69 -0.30 22.78
C HIS A 116 0.83 -0.54 24.29
N GLU A 117 0.66 -1.78 24.74
CA GLU A 117 0.76 -2.15 26.16
C GLU A 117 2.18 -2.03 26.72
N GLN A 118 3.20 -2.17 25.88
CA GLN A 118 4.60 -2.14 26.31
C GLN A 118 5.24 -0.75 26.19
N GLN A 119 4.46 0.30 25.88
CA GLN A 119 4.89 1.70 25.76
C GLN A 119 6.22 1.91 25.00
N PRO A 120 6.41 1.37 23.78
CA PRO A 120 7.46 1.88 22.95
C PRO A 120 7.08 3.32 22.59
N THR A 121 8.06 4.20 22.51
CA THR A 121 7.90 5.50 21.89
C THR A 121 7.48 5.42 20.41
N HIS A 122 7.20 4.23 19.85
CA HIS A 122 7.26 3.92 18.42
C HIS A 122 5.92 3.44 17.81
N THR A 123 5.71 3.76 16.53
CA THR A 123 4.52 3.40 15.71
C THR A 123 4.81 2.16 14.86
N PHE A 124 3.78 1.37 14.54
CA PHE A 124 3.87 0.12 13.76
C PHE A 124 3.29 0.34 12.38
N GLU A 125 4.06 0.05 11.34
CA GLU A 125 3.58 0.12 9.96
C GLU A 125 4.00 -1.07 9.13
N ILE A 126 3.06 -1.56 8.29
CA ILE A 126 3.36 -2.59 7.30
C ILE A 126 3.51 -1.94 5.94
N ILE A 127 4.70 -2.09 5.34
CA ILE A 127 4.83 -1.92 3.91
C ILE A 127 4.65 -3.32 3.31
N HIS A 128 3.61 -3.47 2.50
CA HIS A 128 3.50 -4.59 1.56
C HIS A 128 4.18 -4.15 0.26
N PRO A 129 5.38 -4.64 -0.07
CA PRO A 129 5.89 -4.46 -1.40
C PRO A 129 4.95 -5.21 -2.37
N PRO A 130 4.51 -4.59 -3.48
CA PRO A 130 3.70 -5.23 -4.46
C PRO A 130 4.56 -6.32 -5.09
N TYR A 131 4.01 -7.53 -5.08
CA TYR A 131 4.63 -8.73 -5.63
C TYR A 131 5.77 -9.35 -4.83
N ASP A 132 6.00 -8.92 -3.59
CA ASP A 132 6.94 -9.62 -2.72
C ASP A 132 6.21 -10.36 -1.61
N GLN A 133 6.69 -11.56 -1.33
CA GLN A 133 6.22 -12.48 -0.30
C GLN A 133 6.58 -11.94 1.09
N THR A 134 7.07 -10.71 1.20
CA THR A 134 7.72 -10.15 2.37
C THR A 134 6.86 -9.05 2.99
N GLY A 135 6.46 -9.20 4.25
CA GLY A 135 5.92 -8.08 5.05
C GLY A 135 7.05 -7.31 5.73
N ILE A 136 6.95 -5.98 5.83
CA ILE A 136 7.95 -5.15 6.53
C ILE A 136 7.28 -4.42 7.69
N VAL A 137 7.75 -4.61 8.91
CA VAL A 137 7.28 -3.86 10.09
C VAL A 137 8.27 -2.76 10.46
N ILE A 138 7.79 -1.54 10.63
CA ILE A 138 8.60 -0.35 10.99
C ILE A 138 8.48 0.00 12.48
N PHE A 139 9.60 0.40 13.10
CA PHE A 139 9.70 0.99 14.45
C PHE A 139 10.39 2.32 14.41
N ALA A 140 9.66 3.38 14.71
CA ALA A 140 10.22 4.71 14.93
C ALA A 140 9.31 5.52 15.83
N ALA A 141 9.86 6.50 16.55
CA ALA A 141 9.03 7.47 17.25
C ALA A 141 8.08 8.14 16.27
N LEU A 142 6.80 8.35 16.63
CA LEU A 142 5.81 8.86 15.68
C LEU A 142 6.25 10.19 15.04
N THR A 143 6.85 11.07 15.84
CA THR A 143 7.39 12.35 15.35
C THR A 143 8.54 12.16 14.38
N ASP A 144 9.45 11.23 14.67
CA ASP A 144 10.62 10.93 13.83
C ASP A 144 10.18 10.25 12.53
N LEU A 145 9.18 9.36 12.59
CA LEU A 145 8.59 8.71 11.42
C LEU A 145 7.85 9.71 10.55
N GLN A 146 7.10 10.64 11.14
CA GLN A 146 6.43 11.72 10.40
C GLN A 146 7.45 12.58 9.66
N GLU A 147 8.50 13.02 10.35
CA GLU A 147 9.55 13.85 9.72
C GLU A 147 10.33 13.08 8.64
N ALA A 148 10.60 11.79 8.85
CA ALA A 148 11.23 10.95 7.83
C ALA A 148 10.33 10.78 6.60
N VAL A 149 9.03 10.55 6.81
CA VAL A 149 8.03 10.42 5.74
C VAL A 149 7.89 11.73 4.94
N ASP A 150 7.86 12.88 5.62
CA ASP A 150 7.84 14.21 4.98
C ASP A 150 9.10 14.44 4.13
N ARG A 151 10.20 13.75 4.43
CA ARG A 151 11.45 13.78 3.67
C ARG A 151 11.58 12.65 2.64
N GLY A 152 10.54 11.86 2.43
CA GLY A 152 10.47 10.84 1.38
C GLY A 152 10.85 9.43 1.81
N TYR A 153 10.81 9.10 3.11
CA TYR A 153 10.89 7.71 3.57
C TYR A 153 9.64 6.94 3.09
N PRO A 154 9.79 5.74 2.48
CA PRO A 154 8.72 5.05 1.75
C PRO A 154 7.74 4.32 2.69
N CYS A 155 7.03 5.06 3.55
CA CYS A 155 6.07 4.52 4.51
C CYS A 155 4.79 5.36 4.53
N SER A 156 3.65 4.71 4.36
CA SER A 156 2.36 5.34 4.61
C SER A 156 2.07 5.28 6.12
N LEU A 157 1.78 6.42 6.74
CA LEU A 157 1.45 6.48 8.17
C LEU A 157 0.10 5.78 8.45
N PRO A 158 -0.18 5.30 9.68
CA PRO A 158 -1.39 4.52 9.97
C PRO A 158 -2.69 5.29 9.72
N SER A 159 -2.62 6.61 9.89
CA SER A 159 -3.71 7.56 9.59
C SER A 159 -3.99 7.74 8.09
N SER A 160 -3.21 7.09 7.25
CA SER A 160 -3.02 7.40 5.82
C SER A 160 -2.95 6.14 4.95
N HIS A 161 -3.48 5.00 5.39
CA HIS A 161 -3.68 3.86 4.48
C HIS A 161 -4.85 4.09 3.54
N TRP A 162 -4.84 3.42 2.40
CA TRP A 162 -6.01 3.33 1.53
C TRP A 162 -7.11 2.52 2.23
N VAL A 163 -7.99 3.20 2.97
CA VAL A 163 -9.19 2.55 3.52
C VAL A 163 -10.27 2.53 2.44
N TRP A 164 -10.14 1.55 1.55
CA TRP A 164 -11.04 1.40 0.41
C TRP A 164 -12.38 0.81 0.86
N GLN A 165 -13.47 1.59 0.74
CA GLN A 165 -14.80 1.07 1.03
C GLN A 165 -15.27 0.16 -0.11
N LYS A 166 -14.88 -1.12 -0.05
CA LYS A 166 -15.15 -2.15 -1.09
C LYS A 166 -16.63 -2.25 -1.49
N HIS A 167 -17.55 -1.83 -0.63
CA HIS A 167 -19.00 -1.81 -0.91
C HIS A 167 -19.43 -0.60 -1.77
N GLU A 168 -18.74 0.53 -1.66
CA GLU A 168 -19.06 1.77 -2.38
C GLU A 168 -18.44 1.79 -3.79
N TRP A 169 -17.31 1.09 -3.97
CA TRP A 169 -16.71 0.89 -5.29
C TRP A 169 -16.48 -0.60 -5.56
N PRO A 170 -17.37 -1.24 -6.33
CA PRO A 170 -17.31 -2.68 -6.51
C PRO A 170 -16.04 -3.13 -7.25
N TRP A 171 -15.51 -4.28 -6.85
CA TRP A 171 -14.43 -4.94 -7.55
C TRP A 171 -14.74 -5.13 -9.04
N GLY A 172 -13.77 -4.86 -9.92
CA GLY A 172 -13.95 -4.99 -11.36
C GLY A 172 -14.71 -3.84 -12.03
N VAL A 173 -15.04 -2.76 -11.32
CA VAL A 173 -15.63 -1.53 -11.88
C VAL A 173 -14.53 -0.49 -12.12
N TYR A 174 -14.11 -0.36 -13.38
CA TYR A 174 -13.06 0.56 -13.80
C TYR A 174 -13.60 1.95 -14.09
N SER A 175 -12.74 2.97 -13.95
CA SER A 175 -13.05 4.35 -14.34
C SER A 175 -12.49 4.66 -15.72
N ASP A 176 -13.33 4.67 -16.74
CA ASP A 176 -12.98 5.09 -18.09
C ASP A 176 -13.09 6.61 -18.20
N VAL A 177 -11.99 7.34 -18.38
CA VAL A 177 -11.97 8.80 -18.54
C VAL A 177 -11.46 9.17 -19.91
N THR A 178 -12.25 9.94 -20.67
CA THR A 178 -11.82 10.48 -21.98
C THR A 178 -11.40 11.93 -21.82
N VAL A 179 -10.17 12.25 -22.22
CA VAL A 179 -9.63 13.62 -22.26
C VAL A 179 -9.25 13.99 -23.69
N ASP A 180 -9.27 15.28 -24.02
CA ASP A 180 -8.89 15.75 -25.36
C ASP A 180 -7.40 15.46 -25.64
N HIS A 181 -6.55 15.71 -24.64
CA HIS A 181 -5.11 15.48 -24.70
C HIS A 181 -4.66 14.96 -23.34
N LEU A 182 -3.80 13.93 -23.33
CA LEU A 182 -3.17 13.49 -22.10
C LEU A 182 -2.05 14.45 -21.71
N PRO A 183 -2.00 14.89 -20.45
CA PRO A 183 -0.88 15.68 -19.94
C PRO A 183 0.41 14.86 -19.95
N GLU A 184 1.55 15.55 -19.93
CA GLU A 184 2.84 14.91 -19.69
C GLU A 184 2.84 14.21 -18.31
N LEU A 185 3.54 13.08 -18.18
CA LEU A 185 3.54 12.27 -16.96
C LEU A 185 4.02 13.05 -15.73
N SER A 186 4.98 13.97 -15.90
CA SER A 186 5.49 14.84 -14.84
C SER A 186 4.43 15.84 -14.33
N GLU A 187 3.67 16.43 -15.25
CA GLU A 187 2.54 17.29 -14.91
C GLU A 187 1.43 16.49 -14.24
N LEU A 188 1.13 15.30 -14.78
CA LEU A 188 0.13 14.39 -14.22
C LEU A 188 0.50 13.95 -12.81
N GLN A 189 1.77 13.61 -12.55
CA GLN A 189 2.28 13.26 -11.21
C GLN A 189 2.07 14.43 -10.25
N THR A 190 2.39 15.66 -10.68
CA THR A 190 2.20 16.87 -9.87
C THR A 190 0.73 17.08 -9.51
N ARG A 191 -0.19 16.92 -10.48
CA ARG A 191 -1.64 17.05 -10.22
C ARG A 191 -2.17 15.92 -9.36
N TYR A 192 -1.72 14.69 -9.59
CA TYR A 192 -2.10 13.53 -8.79
C TYR A 192 -1.74 13.72 -7.31
N TYR A 193 -0.51 14.17 -7.04
CA TYR A 193 -0.08 14.56 -5.69
C TYR A 193 -0.98 15.66 -5.09
N GLN A 194 -1.26 16.72 -5.86
CA GLN A 194 -2.12 17.82 -5.39
C GLN A 194 -3.53 17.33 -5.06
N THR A 195 -4.11 16.44 -5.89
CA THR A 195 -5.42 15.84 -5.65
C THR A 195 -5.40 14.98 -4.38
N LEU A 196 -4.39 14.14 -4.17
CA LEU A 196 -4.23 13.37 -2.93
C LEU A 196 -4.16 14.29 -1.71
N HIS A 197 -3.36 15.35 -1.77
CA HIS A 197 -3.24 16.30 -0.68
C HIS A 197 -4.56 17.04 -0.39
N GLN A 198 -5.29 17.45 -1.42
CA GLN A 198 -6.60 18.09 -1.28
C GLN A 198 -7.63 17.16 -0.62
N LEU A 199 -7.73 15.92 -1.11
CA LEU A 199 -8.62 14.90 -0.55
C LEU A 199 -8.23 14.58 0.90
N TYR A 200 -6.92 14.45 1.17
CA TYR A 200 -6.43 14.22 2.52
C TYR A 200 -6.83 15.38 3.44
N THR A 201 -6.50 16.63 3.11
CA THR A 201 -6.84 17.81 3.92
C THR A 201 -8.35 17.99 4.09
N ALA A 202 -9.15 17.61 3.09
CA ALA A 202 -10.61 17.64 3.17
C ALA A 202 -11.20 16.54 4.09
N GLY A 203 -10.40 15.58 4.56
CA GLY A 203 -10.81 14.57 5.54
C GLY A 203 -11.18 13.19 4.96
N TYR A 204 -10.81 12.90 3.70
CA TYR A 204 -11.10 11.60 3.07
C TYR A 204 -10.06 10.52 3.43
N ASN A 205 -10.39 9.23 3.38
CA ASN A 205 -9.42 8.14 3.68
C ASN A 205 -8.51 7.84 2.48
N VAL A 206 -7.73 8.82 2.05
CA VAL A 206 -6.64 8.66 1.07
C VAL A 206 -5.29 8.81 1.77
N PRO A 207 -4.19 8.28 1.22
CA PRO A 207 -2.88 8.46 1.82
C PRO A 207 -2.35 9.89 1.68
N GLN A 208 -1.67 10.36 2.73
CA GLN A 208 -0.86 11.59 2.69
C GLN A 208 0.55 11.26 2.18
N LEU A 209 0.68 11.10 0.86
CA LEU A 209 1.97 10.87 0.21
C LEU A 209 2.65 12.22 -0.10
N THR A 210 3.98 12.26 -0.07
CA THR A 210 4.75 13.36 -0.64
C THR A 210 4.95 13.16 -2.15
N ALA A 211 5.31 14.22 -2.87
CA ALA A 211 5.51 14.13 -4.31
C ALA A 211 6.69 13.20 -4.68
N GLU A 212 7.70 13.12 -3.83
CA GLU A 212 8.90 12.27 -4.00
C GLU A 212 8.59 10.79 -3.90
N ARG A 213 7.46 10.43 -3.26
CA ARG A 213 7.00 9.06 -3.02
C ARG A 213 6.05 8.55 -4.11
N ILE A 214 5.74 9.37 -5.10
CA ILE A 214 4.88 9.01 -6.24
C ILE A 214 5.71 9.14 -7.51
N TYR A 215 5.62 8.18 -8.41
CA TYR A 215 6.21 8.27 -9.74
C TYR A 215 5.26 7.72 -10.79
N LEU A 216 5.02 8.49 -11.85
CA LEU A 216 4.20 8.05 -12.99
C LEU A 216 5.10 7.73 -14.18
N THR A 217 4.93 6.54 -14.75
CA THR A 217 5.76 6.05 -15.86
C THR A 217 4.93 5.31 -16.91
N ASP A 218 5.57 4.95 -18.02
CA ASP A 218 5.07 3.99 -19.03
C ASP A 218 6.09 2.86 -19.11
N MET A 219 6.14 2.03 -18.06
CA MET A 219 7.22 1.06 -17.85
C MET A 219 7.26 0.00 -18.96
N PHE A 220 6.12 -0.25 -19.60
CA PHE A 220 6.01 -1.21 -20.70
C PHE A 220 6.10 -0.55 -22.08
N GLU A 221 6.40 0.75 -22.17
CA GLU A 221 6.45 1.54 -23.42
C GLU A 221 5.20 1.34 -24.29
N GLN A 222 4.05 1.18 -23.64
CA GLN A 222 2.81 0.66 -24.22
C GLN A 222 1.64 1.57 -23.93
N ARG A 223 1.77 2.90 -24.08
CA ARG A 223 0.62 3.81 -23.93
C ARG A 223 -0.12 3.56 -22.60
N LYS A 224 0.65 3.27 -21.55
CA LYS A 224 0.17 3.01 -20.19
C LYS A 224 0.58 4.14 -19.29
N ILE A 225 -0.17 4.29 -18.21
CA ILE A 225 0.19 5.14 -17.08
C ILE A 225 0.27 4.20 -15.89
N ASP A 226 1.49 3.83 -15.54
CA ASP A 226 1.82 3.06 -14.34
C ASP A 226 2.04 4.03 -13.18
N ILE A 227 1.54 3.68 -11.99
CA ILE A 227 1.69 4.48 -10.76
C ILE A 227 2.60 3.70 -9.81
N CYS A 228 3.84 4.16 -9.64
CA CYS A 228 4.73 3.66 -8.60
C CYS A 228 4.54 4.52 -7.33
N ILE A 229 4.32 3.90 -6.19
CA ILE A 229 4.24 4.58 -4.88
C ILE A 229 5.29 3.91 -4.00
N ASP A 230 6.13 4.64 -3.25
CA ASP A 230 7.08 4.02 -2.30
C ASP A 230 8.03 2.97 -2.92
N GLY A 231 8.42 3.14 -4.20
CA GLY A 231 9.24 2.17 -4.94
C GLY A 231 8.49 0.90 -5.31
N SER A 232 7.20 0.84 -4.98
CA SER A 232 6.31 -0.26 -5.21
C SER A 232 5.54 -0.03 -6.51
N ASN A 233 5.66 -0.97 -7.45
CA ASN A 233 4.91 -0.94 -8.70
C ASN A 233 3.44 -1.28 -8.46
N HIS A 234 2.57 -0.27 -8.40
CA HIS A 234 1.14 -0.47 -8.39
C HIS A 234 0.63 -0.35 -9.82
N THR A 235 0.27 -1.48 -10.43
CA THR A 235 -0.23 -1.47 -11.80
C THR A 235 -1.64 -0.86 -11.80
N SER A 236 -1.76 0.46 -11.99
CA SER A 236 -2.98 1.01 -12.55
C SER A 236 -2.99 0.67 -14.02
N PHE A 237 -3.63 -0.43 -14.39
CA PHE A 237 -3.89 -0.67 -15.80
C PHE A 237 -4.59 0.55 -16.35
N ASN A 238 -4.07 1.08 -17.45
CA ASN A 238 -4.69 2.05 -18.34
C ASN A 238 -4.30 1.61 -19.75
N ASP A 239 -5.22 1.01 -20.49
CA ASP A 239 -5.10 1.12 -21.95
C ASP A 239 -5.40 2.59 -22.25
N VAL A 240 -4.41 3.38 -22.70
CA VAL A 240 -4.73 4.58 -23.48
C VAL A 240 -5.29 4.06 -24.81
N LEU A 241 -6.59 3.76 -24.78
CA LEU A 241 -7.34 3.33 -25.95
C LEU A 241 -7.21 4.46 -26.99
N ALA A 242 -7.15 4.09 -28.28
CA ALA A 242 -7.05 5.08 -29.35
C ALA A 242 -8.10 6.20 -29.17
N GLY A 243 -7.63 7.44 -29.02
CA GLY A 243 -8.50 8.62 -28.81
C GLY A 243 -8.52 9.23 -27.40
N GLY A 244 -7.42 9.18 -26.62
CA GLY A 244 -7.30 9.96 -25.37
C GLY A 244 -8.11 9.40 -24.18
N LYS A 245 -8.49 8.12 -24.25
CA LYS A 245 -9.27 7.45 -23.21
C LYS A 245 -8.35 6.65 -22.28
N VAL A 246 -8.46 6.89 -20.99
CA VAL A 246 -7.70 6.28 -19.90
C VAL A 246 -8.62 5.39 -19.07
N ARG A 247 -8.38 4.09 -19.03
CA ARG A 247 -9.16 3.13 -18.21
C ARG A 247 -8.49 2.93 -16.86
N CYS A 248 -8.85 3.68 -15.82
CA CYS A 248 -8.20 3.57 -14.52
C CYS A 248 -8.68 2.35 -13.72
N PHE A 249 -7.75 1.70 -13.01
CA PHE A 249 -8.01 0.54 -12.15
C PHE A 249 -9.04 0.83 -11.06
N TRP A 250 -9.76 -0.21 -10.60
CA TRP A 250 -10.88 -0.07 -9.66
C TRP A 250 -10.45 0.15 -8.20
N GLU A 251 -9.15 0.14 -7.91
CA GLU A 251 -8.60 0.39 -6.57
C GLU A 251 -8.26 1.87 -6.38
N GLY A 252 -8.02 2.26 -5.13
CA GLY A 252 -7.96 3.66 -4.71
C GLY A 252 -7.00 4.54 -5.52
N TRP A 253 -5.80 4.04 -5.82
CA TRP A 253 -4.84 4.80 -6.62
C TRP A 253 -5.34 5.07 -8.05
N GLY A 254 -6.05 4.10 -8.66
CA GLY A 254 -6.64 4.23 -9.99
C GLY A 254 -7.84 5.17 -9.99
N VAL A 255 -8.70 5.09 -8.97
CA VAL A 255 -9.84 6.00 -8.85
C VAL A 255 -9.39 7.44 -8.59
N VAL A 256 -8.31 7.66 -7.83
CA VAL A 256 -7.70 9.00 -7.69
C VAL A 256 -7.11 9.51 -9.00
N LEU A 257 -6.53 8.64 -9.84
CA LEU A 257 -6.06 9.06 -11.16
C LEU A 257 -7.22 9.55 -12.03
N ALA A 258 -8.31 8.80 -12.08
CA ALA A 258 -9.51 9.21 -12.79
C ALA A 258 -10.13 10.50 -12.21
N TYR A 259 -10.17 10.63 -10.89
CA TYR A 259 -10.60 11.85 -10.21
C TYR A 259 -9.75 13.05 -10.64
N THR A 260 -8.42 12.89 -10.69
CA THR A 260 -7.45 13.91 -11.14
C THR A 260 -7.73 14.33 -12.58
N LEU A 261 -7.93 13.36 -13.49
CA LEU A 261 -8.22 13.62 -14.91
C LEU A 261 -9.57 14.35 -15.11
N VAL A 262 -10.60 13.97 -14.37
CA VAL A 262 -11.93 14.61 -14.42
C VAL A 262 -11.86 16.03 -13.84
N GLN A 263 -11.22 16.22 -12.69
CA GLN A 263 -11.19 17.49 -11.97
C GLN A 263 -10.32 18.55 -12.67
N HIS A 264 -9.13 18.16 -13.15
CA HIS A 264 -8.12 19.11 -13.61
C HIS A 264 -8.02 19.23 -15.13
N TYR A 265 -8.46 18.21 -15.88
CA TYR A 265 -8.27 18.13 -17.32
C TYR A 265 -9.60 18.02 -18.10
N GLY A 266 -10.74 18.27 -17.44
CA GLY A 266 -12.05 18.27 -18.09
C GLY A 266 -12.49 16.89 -18.59
N GLY A 267 -11.91 15.81 -18.04
CA GLY A 267 -12.16 14.45 -18.47
C GLY A 267 -13.63 14.06 -18.37
N GLN A 268 -14.10 13.32 -19.38
CA GLN A 268 -15.46 12.77 -19.46
C GLN A 268 -15.48 11.35 -18.89
N PRO A 269 -16.09 11.12 -17.70
CA PRO A 269 -16.03 9.84 -17.03
C PRO A 269 -17.14 8.88 -17.44
N ALA A 270 -16.81 7.59 -17.41
CA ALA A 270 -17.74 6.48 -17.45
C ALA A 270 -17.24 5.35 -16.54
N LEU A 271 -18.16 4.53 -16.03
CA LEU A 271 -17.82 3.32 -15.28
C LEU A 271 -17.93 2.12 -16.20
N TYR A 272 -16.87 1.32 -16.28
CA TYR A 272 -16.87 0.06 -17.02
C TYR A 272 -16.89 -1.12 -16.03
N ASN A 273 -17.96 -1.91 -16.06
CA ASN A 273 -18.05 -3.13 -15.26
C ASN A 273 -17.47 -4.32 -16.06
N LYS A 274 -16.39 -4.93 -15.56
CA LYS A 274 -15.72 -6.06 -16.24
C LYS A 274 -16.60 -7.30 -16.36
N THR A 275 -17.43 -7.58 -15.36
CA THR A 275 -18.28 -8.78 -15.30
C THR A 275 -19.43 -8.68 -16.29
N SER A 276 -20.20 -7.58 -16.26
CA SER A 276 -21.34 -7.37 -17.17
C SER A 276 -20.94 -6.78 -18.52
N ARG A 277 -19.69 -6.30 -18.65
CA ARG A 277 -19.15 -5.56 -19.81
C ARG A 277 -19.94 -4.30 -20.16
N GLN A 278 -20.69 -3.75 -19.21
CA GLN A 278 -21.49 -2.55 -19.41
C GLN A 278 -20.69 -1.28 -19.12
N VAL A 279 -21.01 -0.22 -19.86
CA VAL A 279 -20.46 1.13 -19.66
C VAL A 279 -21.58 2.06 -19.22
N THR A 280 -21.41 2.68 -18.06
CA THR A 280 -22.33 3.69 -17.52
C THR A 280 -21.68 5.06 -17.61
N ARG A 281 -22.18 5.94 -18.46
CA ARG A 281 -21.68 7.31 -18.58
C ARG A 281 -22.15 8.14 -17.38
N LEU A 282 -21.27 8.97 -16.86
CA LEU A 282 -21.56 9.88 -15.75
C LEU A 282 -21.23 11.30 -16.16
N THR A 283 -21.91 12.28 -15.56
CA THR A 283 -21.42 13.66 -15.61
C THR A 283 -20.16 13.78 -14.75
N PRO A 284 -19.24 14.72 -15.04
CA PRO A 284 -18.08 14.97 -14.20
C PRO A 284 -18.42 15.12 -12.71
N SER A 285 -19.43 15.93 -12.39
CA SER A 285 -19.84 16.15 -11.00
C SER A 285 -20.45 14.92 -10.33
N ALA A 286 -21.13 14.05 -11.07
CA ALA A 286 -21.64 12.79 -10.52
C ALA A 286 -20.51 11.81 -10.21
N TYR A 287 -19.52 11.71 -11.10
CA TYR A 287 -18.35 10.87 -10.87
C TYR A 287 -17.55 11.31 -9.64
N LEU A 288 -17.22 12.60 -9.54
CA LEU A 288 -16.43 13.13 -8.41
C LEU A 288 -17.11 12.84 -7.07
N ARG A 289 -18.44 13.07 -6.96
CA ARG A 289 -19.20 12.74 -5.74
C ARG A 289 -19.17 11.25 -5.42
N GLN A 290 -19.29 10.38 -6.43
CA GLN A 290 -19.28 8.94 -6.20
C GLN A 290 -17.90 8.44 -5.77
N ALA A 291 -16.83 8.97 -6.36
CA ALA A 291 -15.46 8.67 -5.94
C ALA A 291 -15.20 9.14 -4.50
N GLU A 292 -15.66 10.33 -4.13
CA GLU A 292 -15.57 10.85 -2.75
C GLU A 292 -16.28 9.98 -1.72
N VAL A 293 -17.45 9.43 -2.06
CA VAL A 293 -18.14 8.46 -1.21
C VAL A 293 -17.29 7.20 -1.04
N ALA A 294 -16.71 6.68 -2.13
CA ALA A 294 -15.86 5.49 -2.09
C ALA A 294 -14.55 5.69 -1.31
N PHE A 295 -13.96 6.89 -1.34
CA PHE A 295 -12.83 7.24 -0.48
C PHE A 295 -13.21 7.24 1.00
N GLY A 296 -14.48 7.43 1.34
CA GLY A 296 -14.94 7.52 2.72
C GLY A 296 -14.34 8.71 3.48
N ARG A 297 -14.70 8.85 4.75
CA ARG A 297 -14.19 9.91 5.64
C ARG A 297 -13.41 9.31 6.81
N ARG A 298 -12.34 10.00 7.23
CA ARG A 298 -11.63 9.68 8.47
C ARG A 298 -12.56 9.95 9.66
N PRO A 299 -12.56 9.10 10.71
CA PRO A 299 -13.28 9.40 11.93
C PRO A 299 -12.83 10.75 12.47
N ALA A 300 -13.75 11.58 12.93
CA ALA A 300 -13.38 12.78 13.67
C ALA A 300 -12.61 12.33 14.92
N THR A 301 -11.34 12.68 15.02
CA THR A 301 -10.56 12.46 16.24
C THR A 301 -11.20 13.30 17.35
N THR A 302 -11.96 12.67 18.23
CA THR A 302 -12.32 13.25 19.53
C THR A 302 -11.01 13.41 20.31
N HIS A 303 -10.56 14.66 20.43
CA HIS A 303 -9.47 15.06 21.31
C HIS A 303 -9.88 14.93 22.78
#